data_AF-A0A948RAV2-F1
#
_entry.id   AF-A0A948RAV2-F1
#
_cell.length_a   1.000
_cell.length_b   1.000
_cell.length_c   1.000
_cell.angle_alpha   90.00
_cell.angle_beta   90.00
_cell.angle_gamma   90.00
#
_symmetry.space_group_name_H-M   'P 1'
#
loop_
_entity.id
_entity.type
_entity.pdbx_description
1 polymer ?
#
loop_
_entity_poly.entity_id
_entity_poly.type
_entity_poly.pdbx_seq_one_letter_code
_entity_poly.pdbx_strand_id
1 'polypeptide(L)'
;MAGDVFTAPLAKPAHVGADWLEPAQTAYTAEDNAVWNDLFARQMEVLPGRACAAFMAGLEKLDLGRGGVPEFGRLSEELGALTGWSVVPVPMLIPDHVFFWHLANRRFPAGNFIRTRDTFDYI
;
A
#
# COMPACT_ATOMS: atom_id res chain seq x y z
N MET A 1 -31.60 11.51 17.73
CA MET A 1 -30.35 11.27 18.48
C MET A 1 -29.56 10.24 17.70
N ALA A 2 -28.69 10.68 16.78
CA ALA A 2 -27.77 9.77 16.09
C ALA A 2 -26.75 9.35 17.14
N GLY A 3 -26.83 8.09 17.59
CA GLY A 3 -25.90 7.52 18.54
C GLY A 3 -24.49 7.59 17.98
N ASP A 4 -23.55 7.98 18.84
CA ASP A 4 -22.13 8.20 18.57
C ASP A 4 -21.54 7.07 17.71
N VAL A 5 -21.43 7.32 16.41
CA VAL A 5 -20.47 6.59 15.60
C VAL A 5 -19.12 7.08 16.05
N PHE A 6 -18.40 6.27 16.82
CA PHE A 6 -16.99 6.53 17.13
C PHE A 6 -16.20 6.46 15.81
N THR A 7 -15.96 7.62 15.22
CA THR A 7 -14.91 7.77 14.20
C THR A 7 -13.63 8.10 14.95
N ALA A 8 -12.59 7.29 14.77
CA ALA A 8 -11.27 7.68 15.25
C ALA A 8 -10.96 9.06 14.63
N PRO A 9 -10.65 10.09 15.44
CA PRO A 9 -10.43 11.43 14.90
C PRO A 9 -9.16 11.40 14.06
N LEU A 10 -9.32 11.26 12.75
CA LEU A 10 -8.24 11.32 11.78
C LEU A 10 -7.79 12.78 11.66
N ALA A 11 -6.74 13.13 12.41
CA ALA A 11 -6.08 14.41 12.27
C ALA A 11 -5.32 14.43 10.95
N LYS A 12 -5.74 15.29 10.02
CA LYS A 12 -5.04 15.47 8.75
C LYS A 12 -3.65 16.09 9.01
N PRO A 13 -2.55 15.48 8.55
CA PRO A 13 -1.24 16.10 8.63
C PRO A 13 -1.22 17.47 7.94
N ALA A 14 -0.47 18.42 8.50
CA ALA A 14 -0.44 19.78 7.98
C ALA A 14 0.18 19.87 6.57
N HIS A 15 1.04 18.93 6.20
CA HIS A 15 1.76 18.92 4.92
C HIS A 15 0.98 18.29 3.76
N VAL A 16 -0.14 17.62 4.01
CA VAL A 16 -0.93 16.94 2.95
C VAL A 16 -2.14 17.77 2.51
N GLY A 17 -2.48 17.63 1.22
CA GLY A 17 -3.64 18.26 0.58
C GLY A 17 -4.99 17.71 1.06
N ALA A 18 -6.08 18.11 0.40
CA ALA A 18 -7.41 17.54 0.66
C ALA A 18 -7.55 16.09 0.15
N ASP A 19 -6.65 15.68 -0.73
CA ASP A 19 -6.49 14.32 -1.26
C ASP A 19 -5.61 13.42 -0.38
N TRP A 20 -5.03 13.94 0.71
CA TRP A 20 -4.22 13.15 1.64
C TRP A 20 -2.99 12.48 1.00
N LEU A 21 -2.52 12.97 -0.15
CA LEU A 21 -1.32 12.43 -0.77
C LEU A 21 -0.06 12.92 -0.06
N GLU A 22 0.89 12.01 0.14
CA GLU A 22 2.25 12.38 0.47
C GLU A 22 2.93 12.97 -0.79
N PRO A 23 3.76 14.03 -0.63
CA PRO A 23 4.47 14.63 -1.76
C PRO A 23 5.42 13.65 -2.48
N ALA A 24 5.93 12.66 -1.74
CA ALA A 24 6.80 11.60 -2.25
C ALA A 24 6.65 10.33 -1.42
N GLN A 25 7.01 9.19 -2.01
CA GLN A 25 7.19 7.94 -1.27
C GLN A 25 8.32 8.09 -0.24
N THR A 26 8.18 7.37 0.88
CA THR A 26 9.19 7.27 1.93
C THR A 26 10.47 6.68 1.36
N ALA A 27 11.61 7.29 1.72
CA ALA A 27 12.92 6.71 1.41
C ALA A 27 13.21 5.55 2.37
N TYR A 28 12.95 4.32 1.92
CA TYR A 28 13.15 3.11 2.71
C TYR A 28 14.63 2.79 2.89
N THR A 29 15.00 2.46 4.12
CA THR A 29 16.36 2.04 4.47
C THR A 29 16.65 0.61 4.00
N ALA A 30 17.91 0.18 4.11
CA ALA A 30 18.26 -1.22 3.86
C ALA A 30 17.54 -2.19 4.82
N GLU A 31 17.29 -1.76 6.07
CA GLU A 31 16.57 -2.56 7.06
C GLU A 31 15.09 -2.70 6.68
N ASP A 32 14.45 -1.61 6.27
CA ASP A 32 13.07 -1.61 5.78
C ASP A 32 12.92 -2.55 4.57
N ASN A 33 13.85 -2.46 3.63
CA ASN A 33 13.87 -3.32 2.45
C ASN A 33 14.07 -4.81 2.80
N ALA A 34 14.89 -5.11 3.82
CA ALA A 34 15.04 -6.48 4.32
C ALA A 34 13.74 -7.00 4.95
N VAL A 35 13.03 -6.16 5.71
CA VAL A 35 11.72 -6.52 6.26
C VAL A 35 10.73 -6.84 5.14
N TRP A 36 10.66 -6.02 4.08
CA TRP A 36 9.81 -6.33 2.93
C TRP A 36 10.12 -7.70 2.32
N ASN A 37 11.41 -7.98 2.07
CA ASN A 37 11.84 -9.22 1.44
C ASN A 37 11.43 -10.45 2.25
N ASP A 38 11.66 -10.41 3.56
CA ASP A 38 11.33 -11.53 4.44
C ASP A 38 9.81 -11.73 4.52
N LEU A 39 9.03 -10.64 4.52
CA LEU A 39 7.56 -10.70 4.50
C LEU A 39 7.01 -11.25 3.19
N PHE A 40 7.54 -10.78 2.07
CA PHE A 40 7.15 -11.25 0.75
C PHE A 40 7.47 -12.74 0.61
N ALA A 41 8.67 -13.17 0.98
CA ALA A 41 9.09 -14.57 0.95
C ALA A 41 8.15 -15.45 1.78
N ARG A 42 7.85 -15.05 3.03
CA ARG A 42 6.91 -15.78 3.89
C ARG A 42 5.52 -15.90 3.27
N GLN A 43 5.02 -14.84 2.64
CA GLN A 43 3.70 -14.90 1.98
C GLN A 43 3.71 -15.84 0.77
N MET A 44 4.80 -15.87 -0.01
CA MET A 44 4.91 -16.76 -1.16
C MET A 44 4.91 -18.25 -0.78
N GLU A 45 5.30 -18.61 0.44
CA GLU A 45 5.15 -19.98 0.97
C GLU A 45 3.68 -20.34 1.29
N VAL A 46 2.84 -19.35 1.59
CA VAL A 46 1.45 -19.55 2.06
C VAL A 46 0.42 -19.48 0.93
N LEU A 47 0.66 -18.62 -0.07
CA LEU A 47 -0.31 -18.31 -1.11
C LEU A 47 -0.70 -19.49 -2.04
N PRO A 48 0.21 -20.41 -2.44
CA PRO A 48 -0.13 -21.52 -3.32
C PRO A 48 -1.27 -22.38 -2.76
N GLY A 49 -2.31 -22.59 -3.58
CA GLY A 49 -3.52 -23.33 -3.17
C GLY A 49 -4.49 -22.56 -2.28
N ARG A 50 -4.19 -21.31 -1.90
CA ARG A 50 -5.07 -20.44 -1.10
C ARG A 50 -5.52 -19.19 -1.86
N ALA A 51 -4.62 -18.59 -2.63
CA ALA A 51 -4.95 -17.43 -3.46
C ALA A 51 -5.63 -17.85 -4.78
N CYS A 52 -6.51 -16.99 -5.30
CA CYS A 52 -7.12 -17.24 -6.60
C CYS A 52 -6.10 -17.05 -7.74
N ALA A 53 -6.37 -17.66 -8.90
CA ALA A 53 -5.47 -17.60 -10.05
C ALA A 53 -5.17 -16.17 -10.52
N ALA A 54 -6.16 -15.26 -10.46
CA ALA A 54 -5.99 -13.86 -10.84
C ALA A 54 -4.99 -13.13 -9.93
N PHE A 55 -4.97 -13.45 -8.63
CA PHE A 55 -4.02 -12.87 -7.68
C PHE A 55 -2.59 -13.34 -7.98
N MET A 56 -2.39 -14.64 -8.17
CA MET A 56 -1.07 -15.21 -8.50
C MET A 56 -0.53 -14.65 -9.83
N ALA A 57 -1.37 -14.58 -10.86
CA ALA A 57 -0.99 -13.98 -12.15
C ALA A 57 -0.67 -12.48 -12.03
N GLY A 58 -1.33 -11.76 -11.11
CA GLY A 58 -1.02 -10.36 -10.80
C GLY A 58 0.35 -10.21 -10.14
N LEU A 59 0.67 -11.06 -9.16
CA LEU A 59 1.98 -11.07 -8.50
C LEU A 59 3.12 -11.32 -9.48
N GLU A 60 2.96 -12.27 -10.40
CA GLU A 60 3.97 -12.55 -11.44
C GLU A 60 4.19 -11.36 -12.37
N LYS A 61 3.12 -10.65 -12.76
CA LYS A 61 3.20 -9.50 -13.67
C LYS A 61 3.81 -8.26 -13.03
N LEU A 62 3.46 -7.99 -11.77
CA LEU A 62 3.94 -6.81 -11.05
C LEU A 62 5.32 -7.03 -10.42
N ASP A 63 5.76 -8.28 -10.29
CA ASP A 63 7.09 -8.67 -9.82
C ASP A 63 7.50 -7.91 -8.55
N LEU A 64 6.64 -8.01 -7.53
CA LEU A 64 6.80 -7.31 -6.26
C LEU A 64 7.94 -7.88 -5.39
N GLY A 65 8.61 -8.94 -5.87
CA GLY A 65 9.72 -9.64 -5.23
C GLY A 65 11.11 -9.22 -5.72
N ARG A 66 11.22 -8.13 -6.49
CA ARG A 66 12.50 -7.62 -7.05
C ARG A 66 13.58 -7.27 -6.02
N GLY A 67 13.22 -7.19 -4.74
CA GLY A 67 14.10 -6.81 -3.64
C GLY A 67 13.79 -5.41 -3.13
N GLY A 68 13.36 -5.34 -1.87
CA GLY A 68 12.96 -4.11 -1.20
C GLY A 68 11.51 -3.71 -1.46
N VAL A 69 11.07 -2.67 -0.75
CA VAL A 69 9.71 -2.10 -0.92
C VAL A 69 9.56 -1.60 -2.36
N PRO A 70 8.47 -1.94 -3.07
CA PRO A 70 8.26 -1.50 -4.44
C PRO A 70 8.25 0.03 -4.57
N GLU A 71 8.97 0.56 -5.55
CA GLU A 71 8.90 1.96 -5.95
C GLU A 71 7.54 2.23 -6.61
N PHE A 72 6.70 3.07 -5.98
CA PHE A 72 5.32 3.32 -6.37
C PHE A 72 5.23 3.96 -7.76
N GLY A 73 6.20 4.78 -8.15
CA GLY A 73 6.26 5.37 -9.48
C GLY A 73 6.36 4.28 -10.56
N ARG A 74 7.37 3.41 -10.44
CA ARG A 74 7.57 2.28 -11.35
C ARG A 74 6.39 1.30 -11.32
N LEU A 75 5.90 0.96 -10.12
CA LEU A 75 4.74 0.09 -9.96
C LEU A 75 3.50 0.68 -10.63
N SER A 76 3.31 2.01 -10.55
CA SER A 76 2.20 2.70 -11.20
C SER A 76 2.32 2.74 -12.71
N GLU A 77 3.53 2.85 -13.26
CA GLU A 77 3.75 2.73 -14.72
C GLU A 77 3.34 1.34 -15.23
N GLU A 78 3.83 0.29 -14.56
CA GLU A 78 3.53 -1.10 -14.90
C GLU A 78 2.03 -1.43 -14.74
N LEU A 79 1.45 -1.07 -13.60
CA LEU A 79 0.02 -1.27 -13.32
C LEU A 79 -0.88 -0.44 -14.24
N GLY A 80 -0.44 0.79 -14.56
CA GLY A 80 -1.13 1.71 -15.44
C GLY A 80 -1.21 1.20 -16.87
N ALA A 81 -0.12 0.63 -17.39
CA ALA A 81 -0.12 0.01 -18.71
C ALA A 81 -1.05 -1.22 -18.79
N LEU A 82 -1.13 -2.01 -17.71
CA LEU A 82 -1.94 -3.23 -17.67
C LEU A 82 -3.42 -2.97 -17.43
N THR A 83 -3.74 -1.96 -16.62
CA THR A 83 -5.07 -1.79 -16.06
C THR A 83 -5.54 -0.34 -16.01
N GLY A 84 -4.69 0.66 -16.25
CA GLY A 84 -5.02 2.06 -16.02
C GLY A 84 -5.13 2.45 -14.54
N TRP A 85 -4.70 1.58 -13.61
CA TRP A 85 -4.59 1.92 -12.19
C TRP A 85 -3.19 2.40 -11.82
N SER A 86 -3.09 3.21 -10.76
CA SER A 86 -1.82 3.60 -10.14
C SER A 86 -1.87 3.44 -8.62
N VAL A 87 -0.70 3.42 -7.99
CA VAL A 87 -0.53 3.40 -6.54
C VAL A 87 -0.04 4.76 -6.09
N VAL A 88 -0.66 5.33 -5.06
CA VAL A 88 -0.33 6.67 -4.55
C VAL A 88 -0.02 6.62 -3.05
N PRO A 89 1.04 7.30 -2.58
CA PRO A 89 1.43 7.25 -1.18
C PRO A 89 0.52 8.12 -0.32
N VAL A 90 0.07 7.57 0.80
CA VAL A 90 -0.71 8.28 1.83
C VAL A 90 -0.07 8.11 3.21
N PRO A 91 -0.25 9.06 4.14
CA PRO A 91 0.46 9.07 5.43
C PRO A 91 0.19 7.80 6.26
N MET A 92 -1.08 7.38 6.32
CA MET A 92 -1.53 6.21 7.08
C MET A 92 -3.00 5.93 6.70
N LEU A 93 -3.89 5.84 7.70
CA LEU A 93 -5.33 5.80 7.53
C LEU A 93 -5.83 7.16 7.03
N ILE A 94 -6.57 7.15 5.93
CA ILE A 94 -7.22 8.34 5.35
C ILE A 94 -8.74 8.22 5.52
N PRO A 95 -9.50 9.33 5.48
CA PRO A 95 -10.95 9.27 5.58
C PRO A 95 -11.58 8.46 4.43
N ASP A 96 -12.62 7.70 4.72
CA ASP A 96 -13.29 6.81 3.76
C ASP A 96 -13.67 7.52 2.46
N HIS A 97 -14.25 8.71 2.55
CA HIS A 97 -14.67 9.48 1.38
C HIS A 97 -13.48 9.87 0.47
N VAL A 98 -12.29 10.09 1.04
CA VAL A 98 -11.06 10.35 0.29
C VAL A 98 -10.55 9.06 -0.35
N PHE A 99 -10.56 7.95 0.40
CA PHE A 99 -10.19 6.63 -0.12
C PHE A 99 -11.04 6.23 -1.33
N PHE A 100 -12.37 6.31 -1.21
CA PHE A 100 -13.28 5.98 -2.31
C PHE A 100 -13.17 6.96 -3.48
N TRP A 101 -12.88 8.25 -3.23
CA TRP A 101 -12.57 9.19 -4.29
C TRP A 101 -11.31 8.79 -5.07
N HIS A 102 -10.26 8.27 -4.42
CA HIS A 102 -9.10 7.72 -5.12
C HIS A 102 -9.47 6.51 -5.99
N LEU A 103 -10.22 5.55 -5.43
CA LEU A 103 -10.64 4.36 -6.18
C LEU A 103 -11.49 4.71 -7.41
N ALA A 104 -12.41 5.68 -7.29
CA ALA A 104 -13.20 6.18 -8.41
C ALA A 104 -12.35 6.76 -9.55
N ASN A 105 -11.13 7.22 -9.23
CA ASN A 105 -10.15 7.75 -10.17
C ASN A 105 -9.01 6.75 -10.48
N ARG A 106 -9.22 5.45 -10.23
CA ARG A 106 -8.24 4.37 -10.45
C ARG A 106 -6.90 4.57 -9.75
N ARG A 107 -6.90 5.25 -8.61
CA ARG A 107 -5.72 5.40 -7.74
C ARG A 107 -5.94 4.55 -6.51
N PHE A 108 -5.02 3.64 -6.21
CA PHE A 108 -5.03 2.87 -4.98
C PHE A 108 -4.14 3.57 -3.94
N PRO A 109 -4.71 4.16 -2.88
CA PRO A 109 -3.91 4.79 -1.83
C PRO A 109 -3.25 3.72 -0.95
N ALA A 110 -1.92 3.74 -0.89
CA ALA A 110 -1.13 2.81 -0.11
C ALA A 110 -0.36 3.54 1.00
N GLY A 111 -0.38 2.97 2.20
CA GLY A 111 0.35 3.51 3.34
C GLY A 111 1.85 3.60 3.05
N ASN A 112 2.45 4.73 3.39
CA ASN A 112 3.82 5.06 3.04
C ASN A 112 4.83 4.67 4.15
N PHE A 113 4.66 3.48 4.73
CA PHE A 113 5.51 2.97 5.81
C PHE A 113 5.57 1.44 5.75
N ILE A 114 6.56 0.86 6.43
CA ILE A 114 6.66 -0.59 6.67
C ILE A 114 6.78 -0.85 8.16
N ARG A 115 6.26 -2.00 8.62
CA ARG A 115 6.45 -2.45 10.00
C ARG A 115 7.93 -2.70 10.31
N THR A 116 8.29 -2.59 11.59
CA THR A 116 9.66 -2.86 12.04
C THR A 116 9.91 -4.35 12.27
N ARG A 117 11.17 -4.73 12.46
CA ARG A 117 11.53 -6.10 12.83
C ARG A 117 10.90 -6.54 14.16
N ASP A 118 10.80 -5.65 15.14
CA ASP A 118 10.16 -5.95 16.43
C ASP A 118 8.65 -6.22 16.31
N THR A 119 8.03 -5.72 15.26
CA THR A 119 6.59 -5.88 14.97
C THR A 119 6.34 -6.76 13.75
N PHE A 120 7.31 -7.59 13.38
CA PHE A 120 7.29 -8.37 12.14
C PHE A 120 6.08 -9.31 12.02
N ASP A 121 5.69 -9.94 13.13
CA ASP A 121 4.59 -10.89 13.20
C ASP A 121 3.25 -10.24 13.59
N TYR A 122 3.23 -8.92 13.80
CA TYR A 122 1.98 -8.20 14.01
C TYR A 122 1.22 -8.13 12.69
N ILE A 123 -0.11 -8.37 12.73
CA ILE A 123 -1.10 -8.50 11.62
C ILE A 123 -1.21 -9.92 11.04
#